data_AF-A0A839NLX7-F1
#
_entry.id   AF-A0A839NLX7-F1
#
_cell.length_a   1.000
_cell.length_b   1.000
_cell.length_c   1.000
_cell.angle_alpha   90.00
_cell.angle_beta   90.00
_cell.angle_gamma   90.00
#
_symmetry.space_group_name_H-M   'P 1'
#
loop_
_entity.id
_entity.type
_entity.pdbx_description
1 polymer ?
#
loop_
_entity_poly.entity_id
_entity_poly.type
_entity_poly.pdbx_seq_one_letter_code
_entity_poly.pdbx_strand_id
1 'polypeptide(L)'
;MTVKLYEIFLDNKKIGTTELENADAPMGVVYGRVTFDHIDSGYDFLKTYCVNNNIVIITDYPEDKLIGTANIPNLTVVNPNGIEIKGQVTNIEGMDSDVFEIIICGISYPFFEEEFPHHVKTYNDQFKEI
;
A
#
# COMPACT_ATOMS: atom_id res chain seq x y z
N MET A 1 -10.65 -17.12 -6.70
CA MET A 1 -10.21 -16.28 -5.57
C MET A 1 -11.19 -15.14 -5.45
N THR A 2 -11.66 -14.84 -4.24
CA THR A 2 -12.47 -13.64 -4.02
C THR A 2 -11.50 -12.48 -3.86
N VAL A 3 -11.53 -11.53 -4.79
CA VAL A 3 -10.75 -10.30 -4.68
C VAL A 3 -11.31 -9.51 -3.51
N LYS A 4 -10.46 -9.17 -2.53
CA LYS A 4 -10.81 -8.27 -1.42
C LYS A 4 -10.39 -6.87 -1.81
N LEU A 5 -11.29 -5.92 -1.68
CA LEU A 5 -11.00 -4.50 -1.91
C LEU A 5 -10.79 -3.81 -0.56
N TYR A 6 -9.66 -3.14 -0.40
CA TYR A 6 -9.31 -2.39 0.79
C TYR A 6 -9.46 -0.90 0.52
N GLU A 7 -9.98 -0.17 1.50
CA GLU A 7 -10.11 1.29 1.42
C GLU A 7 -8.85 1.96 1.96
N ILE A 8 -8.39 2.99 1.25
CA ILE A 8 -7.21 3.77 1.63
C ILE A 8 -7.68 5.13 2.14
N PHE A 9 -7.24 5.50 3.33
CA PHE A 9 -7.53 6.79 3.93
C PHE A 9 -6.26 7.57 4.22
N LEU A 10 -6.35 8.88 4.07
CA LEU A 10 -5.34 9.83 4.51
C LEU A 10 -6.04 10.88 5.38
N ASP A 11 -5.58 11.05 6.63
CA ASP A 11 -6.24 11.91 7.62
C ASP A 11 -7.74 11.61 7.79
N ASN A 12 -8.10 10.32 7.83
CA ASN A 12 -9.49 9.82 7.90
C ASN A 12 -10.37 10.18 6.69
N LYS A 13 -9.81 10.73 5.62
CA LYS A 13 -10.51 10.93 4.35
C LYS A 13 -10.15 9.81 3.39
N LYS A 14 -11.14 9.13 2.82
CA LYS A 14 -10.91 8.13 1.78
C LYS A 14 -10.26 8.80 0.56
N ILE A 15 -9.16 8.23 0.10
CA ILE A 15 -8.41 8.70 -1.08
C ILE A 15 -8.38 7.68 -2.21
N GLY A 16 -8.85 6.46 -1.98
CA GLY A 16 -8.87 5.42 -2.99
C GLY A 16 -9.03 4.02 -2.42
N THR A 17 -8.66 3.04 -3.24
CA THR A 17 -8.72 1.61 -2.90
C THR A 17 -7.54 0.83 -3.48
N THR A 18 -7.25 -0.34 -2.90
CA THR A 18 -6.28 -1.31 -3.42
C THR A 18 -6.78 -2.74 -3.20
N GLU A 19 -6.26 -3.70 -3.96
CA GLU A 19 -6.56 -5.13 -3.77
C GLU A 19 -5.49 -5.85 -2.95
N LEU A 20 -4.34 -5.20 -2.71
CA LEU A 20 -3.15 -5.79 -2.07
C LEU A 20 -2.78 -7.15 -2.70
N GLU A 21 -2.75 -7.17 -4.03
CA GLU A 21 -2.62 -8.38 -4.86
C GLU A 21 -1.24 -9.05 -4.82
N ASN A 22 -0.23 -8.39 -4.23
CA ASN A 22 1.13 -8.90 -4.10
C ASN A 22 1.59 -8.94 -2.63
N ALA A 23 2.59 -9.77 -2.34
CA ALA A 23 3.14 -9.90 -1.00
C ALA A 23 4.55 -10.53 -0.96
N ASP A 24 5.27 -10.20 0.12
CA ASP A 24 6.38 -10.99 0.66
C ASP A 24 5.93 -11.49 2.05
N ALA A 25 5.39 -12.72 2.08
CA ALA A 25 4.79 -13.30 3.28
C ALA A 25 5.78 -13.45 4.45
N PRO A 26 6.99 -14.01 4.27
CA PRO A 26 8.00 -14.08 5.34
C PRO A 26 8.30 -12.75 6.02
N MET A 27 8.26 -11.64 5.27
CA MET A 27 8.56 -10.30 5.77
C MET A 27 7.32 -9.55 6.29
N GLY A 28 6.12 -10.16 6.19
CA GLY A 28 4.87 -9.51 6.54
C GLY A 28 4.59 -8.28 5.67
N VAL A 29 4.94 -8.34 4.38
CA VAL A 29 4.75 -7.24 3.42
C VAL A 29 3.60 -7.58 2.50
N VAL A 30 2.69 -6.63 2.31
CA VAL A 30 1.69 -6.64 1.23
C VAL A 30 1.77 -5.34 0.45
N TYR A 31 1.51 -5.42 -0.83
CA TYR A 31 1.46 -4.26 -1.69
C TYR A 31 0.53 -4.50 -2.87
N GLY A 32 0.08 -3.40 -3.47
CA GLY A 32 -0.80 -3.47 -4.60
C GLY A 32 -1.08 -2.12 -5.20
N ARG A 33 -1.66 -2.14 -6.40
CA ARG A 33 -2.00 -0.93 -7.13
C ARG A 33 -3.01 -0.09 -6.34
N VAL A 34 -2.83 1.23 -6.37
CA VAL A 34 -3.76 2.22 -5.88
C VAL A 34 -4.68 2.67 -7.01
N THR A 35 -5.99 2.61 -6.76
CA THR A 35 -6.99 3.33 -7.54
C THR A 35 -7.42 4.54 -6.74
N PHE A 36 -6.98 5.74 -7.13
CA PHE A 36 -7.33 6.97 -6.42
C PHE A 36 -8.77 7.44 -6.73
N ASP A 37 -9.41 8.01 -5.72
CA ASP A 37 -10.71 8.67 -5.83
C ASP A 37 -10.51 10.19 -5.99
N HIS A 38 -10.93 10.74 -7.13
CA HIS A 38 -10.91 12.19 -7.40
C HIS A 38 -9.53 12.87 -7.23
N ILE A 39 -8.45 12.16 -7.57
CA ILE A 39 -7.09 12.69 -7.61
C ILE A 39 -6.56 12.55 -9.05
N ASP A 40 -6.34 13.68 -9.71
CA ASP A 40 -5.90 13.72 -11.11
C ASP A 40 -4.39 13.44 -11.26
N SER A 41 -3.59 13.82 -10.26
CA SER A 41 -2.15 13.59 -10.20
C SER A 41 -1.79 13.05 -8.83
N GLY A 42 -1.36 11.79 -8.78
CA GLY A 42 -0.86 11.18 -7.55
C GLY A 42 0.44 11.84 -7.11
N TYR A 43 1.30 12.22 -8.06
CA TYR A 43 2.54 12.94 -7.80
C TYR A 43 2.29 14.26 -7.08
N ASP A 44 1.49 15.16 -7.66
CA ASP A 44 1.24 16.49 -7.10
C ASP A 44 0.53 16.39 -5.75
N PHE A 45 -0.40 15.45 -5.60
CA PHE A 45 -1.12 15.17 -4.37
C PHE A 45 -0.17 14.72 -3.24
N LEU A 46 0.61 13.66 -3.48
CA LEU A 46 1.54 13.11 -2.48
C LEU A 46 2.67 14.09 -2.16
N LYS A 47 3.21 14.77 -3.17
CA LYS A 47 4.27 15.78 -3.01
C LYS A 47 3.81 16.91 -2.10
N THR A 48 2.64 17.48 -2.40
CA THR A 48 2.04 18.56 -1.59
C THR A 48 1.79 18.10 -0.16
N TYR A 49 1.21 16.91 0.00
CA TYR A 49 0.93 16.35 1.32
C TYR A 49 2.21 16.16 2.14
N CYS A 50 3.24 15.56 1.55
CA CYS A 50 4.48 15.26 2.25
C CYS A 50 5.23 16.53 2.66
N VAL A 51 5.30 17.53 1.78
CA VAL A 51 5.93 18.83 2.08
C VAL A 51 5.20 19.55 3.22
N ASN A 52 3.86 19.56 3.21
CA ASN A 52 3.07 20.24 4.24
C ASN A 52 3.12 19.55 5.61
N ASN A 53 3.39 18.24 5.65
CA ASN A 53 3.39 17.43 6.86
C ASN A 53 4.79 16.96 7.28
N ASN A 54 5.85 17.52 6.67
CA ASN A 54 7.25 17.17 6.93
C ASN A 54 7.56 15.67 6.81
N ILE A 55 6.93 15.00 5.84
CA ILE A 55 7.18 13.59 5.52
C ILE A 55 8.35 13.50 4.55
N VAL A 56 9.27 12.58 4.83
CA VAL A 56 10.43 12.34 3.97
C VAL A 56 9.97 11.76 2.64
N ILE A 57 10.45 12.35 1.55
CA ILE A 57 10.31 11.83 0.19
C ILE A 57 11.63 11.13 -0.15
N ILE A 58 11.55 9.84 -0.46
CA ILE A 58 12.70 8.98 -0.76
C ILE A 58 13.12 9.17 -2.22
N THR A 59 12.14 9.30 -3.11
CA THR A 59 12.35 9.46 -4.55
C THR A 59 11.52 10.62 -5.05
N ASP A 60 12.12 11.52 -5.83
CA ASP A 60 11.45 12.68 -6.40
C ASP A 60 12.05 13.04 -7.77
N TYR A 61 11.34 12.66 -8.83
CA TYR A 61 11.68 13.03 -10.21
C TYR A 61 10.50 13.79 -10.83
N PRO A 62 10.49 15.14 -10.75
CA PRO A 62 9.36 15.94 -11.22
C PRO A 62 9.09 15.84 -12.72
N GLU A 63 10.14 15.68 -13.54
CA GLU A 63 10.01 15.57 -15.01
C GLU A 63 9.20 14.34 -15.43
N ASP A 64 9.40 13.22 -14.72
CA ASP A 64 8.65 11.98 -14.92
C ASP A 64 7.38 11.90 -14.07
N LYS A 65 7.19 12.87 -13.17
CA LYS A 65 6.17 12.82 -12.09
C LYS A 65 6.24 11.51 -11.29
N LEU A 66 7.45 11.08 -10.95
CA LEU A 66 7.69 9.91 -10.12
C LEU A 66 8.02 10.34 -8.68
N ILE A 67 7.34 9.71 -7.73
CA ILE A 67 7.54 9.96 -6.30
C ILE A 67 7.54 8.65 -5.51
N GLY A 68 8.40 8.58 -4.50
CA GLY A 68 8.40 7.53 -3.49
C GLY A 68 8.44 8.16 -2.11
N THR A 69 7.49 7.79 -1.25
CA THR A 69 7.36 8.36 0.10
C THR A 69 7.99 7.44 1.14
N ALA A 70 8.48 8.01 2.25
CA ALA A 70 8.74 7.24 3.46
C ALA A 70 7.42 6.87 4.15
N ASN A 71 7.48 6.37 5.38
CA ASN A 71 6.28 6.12 6.17
C ASN A 71 5.39 7.37 6.26
N ILE A 72 4.11 7.22 5.93
CA ILE A 72 3.08 8.26 6.10
C ILE A 72 2.22 7.87 7.32
N PRO A 73 2.42 8.48 8.50
CA PRO A 73 1.78 8.01 9.74
C PRO A 73 0.24 8.02 9.72
N ASN A 74 -0.37 8.91 8.93
CA ASN A 74 -1.82 9.06 8.83
C ASN A 74 -2.42 8.37 7.60
N LEU A 75 -1.63 7.57 6.88
CA LEU A 75 -2.08 6.74 5.77
C LEU A 75 -2.52 5.39 6.32
N THR A 76 -3.81 5.09 6.22
CA THR A 76 -4.39 3.84 6.73
C THR A 76 -5.04 3.05 5.61
N VAL A 77 -4.99 1.73 5.73
CA VAL A 77 -5.63 0.79 4.81
C VAL A 77 -6.58 -0.07 5.63
N VAL A 78 -7.83 -0.18 5.20
CA VAL A 78 -8.89 -0.82 5.97
C VAL A 78 -9.56 -1.90 5.13
N ASN A 79 -9.76 -3.08 5.71
CA ASN A 79 -10.45 -4.18 5.05
C ASN A 79 -11.97 -3.96 5.01
N PRO A 80 -12.74 -4.78 4.27
CA PRO A 80 -14.21 -4.64 4.18
C PRO A 80 -14.97 -4.72 5.51
N ASN A 81 -14.34 -5.24 6.57
CA ASN A 81 -14.93 -5.34 7.91
C ASN A 81 -14.61 -4.11 8.79
N GLY A 82 -13.94 -3.09 8.25
CA GLY A 82 -13.53 -1.91 9.00
C GLY A 82 -12.28 -2.11 9.85
N ILE A 83 -11.51 -3.18 9.63
CA ILE A 83 -10.27 -3.47 10.37
C ILE A 83 -9.08 -2.89 9.60
N GLU A 84 -8.28 -2.08 10.29
CA GLU A 84 -7.05 -1.51 9.76
C GLU A 84 -5.96 -2.59 9.59
N ILE A 85 -5.29 -2.57 8.44
CA ILE A 85 -4.12 -3.40 8.15
C ILE A 85 -2.88 -2.70 8.71
N LYS A 86 -2.50 -3.05 9.95
CA LYS A 86 -1.39 -2.41 10.66
C LYS A 86 -0.03 -3.01 10.30
N GLY A 87 0.82 -2.21 9.66
CA GLY A 87 2.24 -2.47 9.47
C GLY A 87 3.12 -1.55 10.32
N GLN A 88 4.44 -1.76 10.25
CA GLN A 88 5.46 -0.86 10.80
C GLN A 88 5.66 0.38 9.93
N VAL A 89 5.47 0.22 8.61
CA VAL A 89 5.59 1.29 7.61
C VAL A 89 4.46 1.13 6.61
N THR A 90 3.82 2.25 6.27
CA THR A 90 2.87 2.36 5.16
C THR A 90 3.29 3.52 4.27
N ASN A 91 3.56 3.26 2.99
CA ASN A 91 3.98 4.28 2.04
C ASN A 91 3.29 4.09 0.68
N ILE A 92 3.34 5.13 -0.14
CA ILE A 92 2.94 5.08 -1.55
C ILE A 92 4.11 5.51 -2.42
N GLU A 93 4.30 4.80 -3.53
CA GLU A 93 5.25 5.18 -4.58
C GLU A 93 4.66 4.93 -5.96
N GLY A 94 5.16 5.62 -6.97
CA GLY A 94 4.69 5.45 -8.34
C GLY A 94 4.86 6.69 -9.21
N MET A 95 4.19 6.66 -10.36
CA MET A 95 4.28 7.68 -11.39
C MET A 95 2.90 7.98 -12.00
N ASP A 96 2.60 9.25 -12.25
CA ASP A 96 1.33 9.66 -12.90
C ASP A 96 1.11 9.01 -14.27
N SER A 97 2.19 8.74 -15.02
CA SER A 97 2.10 8.14 -16.35
C SER A 97 1.98 6.60 -16.33
N ASP A 98 2.05 5.98 -15.15
CA ASP A 98 1.95 4.54 -14.95
C ASP A 98 1.02 4.22 -13.76
N VAL A 99 1.49 3.49 -12.76
CA VAL A 99 0.74 3.10 -11.57
C VAL A 99 1.36 3.68 -10.30
N PHE A 100 0.51 3.85 -9.30
CA PHE A 100 0.92 4.00 -7.91
C PHE A 100 0.65 2.71 -7.17
N GLU A 101 1.57 2.34 -6.28
CA GLU A 101 1.44 1.20 -5.38
C GLU A 101 1.48 1.69 -3.94
N ILE A 102 0.64 1.08 -3.11
CA ILE A 102 0.70 1.22 -1.66
C ILE A 102 1.41 -0.01 -1.10
N ILE A 103 2.35 0.22 -0.19
CA ILE A 103 3.16 -0.83 0.42
C ILE A 103 2.96 -0.74 1.93
N ILE A 104 2.64 -1.88 2.55
CA ILE A 104 2.54 -2.04 4.00
C ILE A 104 3.58 -3.08 4.43
N CYS A 105 4.57 -2.65 5.19
CA CYS A 105 5.67 -3.51 5.65
C CYS A 105 5.49 -3.91 7.11
N GLY A 106 5.91 -5.14 7.46
CA GLY A 106 6.01 -5.58 8.86
C GLY A 106 4.66 -5.80 9.54
N ILE A 107 3.65 -6.26 8.79
CA ILE A 107 2.39 -6.74 9.35
C ILE A 107 2.69 -7.98 10.21
N SER A 108 2.23 -7.97 11.46
CA SER A 108 2.53 -9.03 12.41
C SER A 108 1.72 -10.30 12.16
N TYR A 109 2.33 -11.46 12.41
CA TYR A 109 1.61 -12.73 12.57
C TYR A 109 0.96 -12.79 13.98
N PRO A 110 -0.21 -13.45 14.14
CA PRO A 110 -0.91 -14.29 13.14
C PRO A 110 -1.79 -13.52 12.14
N PHE A 111 -2.02 -12.22 12.36
CA PHE A 111 -2.96 -11.42 11.56
C PHE A 111 -2.66 -11.47 10.05
N PHE A 112 -1.39 -11.42 9.64
CA PHE A 112 -1.02 -11.54 8.22
C PHE A 112 -1.58 -12.83 7.58
N GLU A 113 -1.41 -13.98 8.24
CA GLU A 113 -1.87 -15.27 7.72
C GLU A 113 -3.39 -15.36 7.68
N GLU A 114 -4.06 -14.81 8.69
CA GLU A 114 -5.52 -14.79 8.78
C GLU A 114 -6.16 -13.90 7.71
N GLU A 115 -5.60 -12.71 7.47
CA GLU A 115 -6.12 -11.75 6.49
C GLU A 115 -5.74 -12.13 5.06
N PHE A 116 -4.51 -12.62 4.85
CA PHE A 116 -3.93 -12.94 3.55
C PHE A 116 -3.51 -14.43 3.40
N PRO A 117 -4.42 -15.40 3.63
CA PRO A 117 -4.05 -16.82 3.59
C PRO A 117 -3.61 -17.28 2.19
N HIS A 118 -4.07 -16.59 1.14
CA HIS A 118 -3.68 -16.86 -0.24
C HIS A 118 -2.22 -16.47 -0.52
N HIS A 119 -1.72 -15.39 0.08
CA HIS A 119 -0.31 -14.99 -0.03
C HIS A 119 0.61 -16.00 0.66
N VAL A 120 0.24 -16.42 1.88
CA VAL A 120 0.96 -17.48 2.62
C VAL A 120 0.96 -18.79 1.84
N LYS A 121 -0.19 -19.19 1.28
CA LYS A 121 -0.30 -20.40 0.46
C LYS A 121 0.58 -20.31 -0.79
N THR A 122 0.52 -19.20 -1.52
CA THR A 122 1.33 -18.99 -2.73
C THR A 122 2.82 -19.10 -2.44
N TYR A 123 3.29 -18.48 -1.35
CA TYR A 123 4.69 -18.60 -0.91
C TYR A 123 5.04 -20.07 -0.59
N ASN A 124 4.25 -20.74 0.25
CA ASN A 124 4.51 -22.13 0.65
C ASN A 124 4.48 -23.11 -0.53
N ASP A 125 3.63 -22.87 -1.53
CA ASP A 125 3.53 -23.72 -2.73
C ASP A 125 4.81 -23.67 -3.58
N GLN A 126 5.65 -22.62 -3.47
CA GLN A 126 6.94 -22.54 -4.18
C GLN A 126 7.96 -23.57 -3.67
N PHE A 127 7.79 -24.09 -2.46
CA PHE A 127 8.71 -25.03 -1.81
C PHE A 127 8.17 -26.46 -1.75
N LYS A 128 6.99 -26.72 -2.32
CA LYS A 128 6.48 -28.08 -2.43
C LYS A 128 7.26 -28.82 -3.51
N GLU A 129 7.88 -29.94 -3.14
CA GLU A 129 8.49 -30.86 -4.09
C GLU A 129 7.42 -31.36 -5.10
N ILE A 130 7.79 -31.43 -6.38
CA ILE A 130 6.92 -31.86 -7.49
C ILE A 130 6.68 -33.37 -7.43
#